data_AF-A0AAD3DA01-F1
#
_entry.id   AF-A0AAD3DA01-F1
#
_cell.length_a   1.000
_cell.length_b   1.000
_cell.length_c   1.000
_cell.angle_alpha   90.00
_cell.angle_beta   90.00
_cell.angle_gamma   90.00
#
_symmetry.space_group_name_H-M   'P 1'
#
loop_
_entity.id
_entity.type
_entity.pdbx_description
1 polymer ?
#
loop_
_entity_poly.entity_id
_entity_poly.type
_entity_poly.pdbx_seq_one_letter_code
_entity_poly.pdbx_strand_id
1 'polypeptide(L)'
;METISQQLRIYVQFTLNKDSTALLSSIDVDGSTILTTSPDNGPSISFFPHGTSSSVVSLTASEASVTYFEASESGPVKATYMIEGTFADPSGRSLCPTFNSYYISDYESFTFSLALTFFRGRSNIHVQFHIRNQCSNADGSSWTDQDFTIRRASYSLDFSQGMVPSSVSHHYGGPSDTSVSSGTVAGSNFSTIVEQRRGSGNPWRRRSRVREGFSNISIGEYYTAPLVAISNTDFVIGSTLAYMRFREPQALRLVGSVASLDVVSEDQIVGEGKELWNHGSFFIERRSQDILQSIRWKNIMEIERGLLICSYYTETGAMPPLGLENAVSTTLRTSYENMIRTLHDDTLDQQIPRAKTYGSQIWPVIQFDGYNIDNNNPAENDPRHGYWNPHASEFVEFFRSGDPKWVWDFAMPLSWLMGYTAYLNVGKEEHDYFRNGLCINSGG
;
A
#
# COMPACT_ATOMS: atom_id res chain seq x y z
N MET A 1 0.48 40.99 -24.03
CA MET A 1 -0.54 41.05 -22.96
C MET A 1 -1.04 39.62 -22.79
N GLU A 2 -0.18 38.78 -22.20
CA GLU A 2 -0.49 37.39 -21.88
C GLU A 2 -1.51 37.42 -20.75
N THR A 3 -2.74 37.02 -21.06
CA THR A 3 -3.69 36.59 -20.05
C THR A 3 -3.07 35.38 -19.38
N ILE A 4 -2.36 35.62 -18.28
CA ILE A 4 -2.06 34.59 -17.29
C ILE A 4 -3.43 34.07 -16.88
N SER A 5 -3.85 32.98 -17.50
CA SER A 5 -4.90 32.13 -17.01
C SER A 5 -4.43 31.69 -15.64
N GLN A 6 -4.80 32.45 -14.61
CA GLN A 6 -4.88 31.95 -13.26
C GLN A 6 -5.86 30.80 -13.35
N GLN A 7 -5.36 29.60 -13.64
CA GLN A 7 -6.06 28.38 -13.26
C GLN A 7 -6.32 28.55 -11.78
N LEU A 8 -7.57 28.87 -11.45
CA LEU A 8 -8.06 29.08 -10.09
C LEU A 8 -7.67 27.84 -9.31
N ARG A 9 -6.60 27.95 -8.52
CA ARG A 9 -6.17 26.85 -7.65
C ARG A 9 -7.29 26.62 -6.66
N ILE A 10 -7.64 25.35 -6.46
CA ILE A 10 -8.54 24.95 -5.39
C ILE A 10 -7.82 25.16 -4.05
N TYR A 11 -8.45 25.84 -3.11
CA TYR A 11 -7.96 25.91 -1.74
C TYR A 11 -8.56 24.75 -0.95
N VAL A 12 -7.70 23.90 -0.40
CA VAL A 12 -8.11 22.78 0.44
C VAL A 12 -7.49 22.93 1.82
N GLN A 13 -8.34 22.83 2.84
CA GLN A 13 -7.93 22.80 4.23
C GLN A 13 -8.28 21.43 4.83
N PHE A 14 -7.29 20.80 5.45
CA PHE A 14 -7.45 19.55 6.16
C PHE A 14 -7.38 19.83 7.66
N THR A 15 -8.38 19.39 8.41
CA THR A 15 -8.38 19.50 9.88
C THR A 15 -8.18 18.12 10.48
N LEU A 16 -7.16 17.96 11.31
CA LEU A 16 -6.85 16.70 11.97
C LEU A 16 -7.40 16.66 13.39
N ASN A 17 -7.79 15.48 13.84
CA ASN A 17 -8.13 15.20 15.24
C ASN A 17 -7.31 14.01 15.73
N LYS A 18 -6.36 14.28 16.64
CA LYS A 18 -5.48 13.26 17.24
C LYS A 18 -6.24 12.20 18.05
N ASP A 19 -7.45 12.55 18.53
CA ASP A 19 -8.28 11.66 19.32
C ASP A 19 -9.22 10.81 18.41
N SER A 20 -9.16 11.02 17.10
CA SER A 20 -9.92 10.26 16.10
C SER A 20 -9.05 9.24 15.39
N THR A 21 -9.54 8.01 15.30
CA THR A 21 -8.95 6.90 14.53
C THR A 21 -8.98 7.16 13.02
N ALA A 22 -9.88 8.01 12.53
CA ALA A 22 -9.87 8.47 11.14
C ALA A 22 -8.74 9.45 10.84
N LEU A 23 -8.18 10.09 11.89
CA LEU A 23 -7.23 11.22 11.89
C LEU A 23 -7.75 12.50 11.20
N LEU A 24 -8.45 12.39 10.08
CA LEU A 24 -9.14 13.50 9.41
C LEU A 24 -10.49 13.78 10.07
N SER A 25 -10.65 14.99 10.58
CA SER A 25 -11.90 15.47 11.16
C SER A 25 -12.78 16.20 10.15
N SER A 26 -12.16 16.98 9.26
CA SER A 26 -12.86 17.65 8.17
C SER A 26 -11.94 17.97 7.00
N ILE A 27 -12.55 18.13 5.84
CA ILE A 27 -11.91 18.68 4.64
C ILE A 27 -12.80 19.79 4.10
N ASP A 28 -12.22 20.98 3.98
CA ASP A 28 -12.88 22.15 3.42
C ASP A 28 -12.28 22.47 2.06
N VAL A 29 -13.14 22.73 1.08
CA VAL A 29 -12.79 23.10 -0.29
C VAL A 29 -13.39 24.46 -0.60
N ASP A 30 -12.54 25.44 -0.86
CA ASP A 30 -12.92 26.84 -1.12
C ASP A 30 -13.92 27.39 -0.07
N GLY A 31 -13.74 26.98 1.20
CA GLY A 31 -14.57 27.39 2.34
C GLY A 31 -15.84 26.54 2.57
N SER A 32 -16.11 25.53 1.74
CA SER A 32 -17.21 24.58 1.92
C SER A 32 -16.72 23.25 2.47
N THR A 33 -17.30 22.77 3.56
CA THR A 33 -16.97 21.45 4.12
C THR A 33 -17.51 20.34 3.24
N ILE A 34 -16.62 19.48 2.74
CA ILE A 34 -16.96 18.34 1.86
C ILE A 34 -16.81 16.99 2.56
N LEU A 35 -16.15 16.96 3.71
CA LEU A 35 -16.00 15.80 4.58
C LEU A 35 -16.06 16.26 6.03
N THR A 36 -16.78 15.52 6.86
CA THR A 36 -16.76 15.60 8.33
C THR A 36 -16.54 14.21 8.90
N THR A 37 -16.06 14.12 10.14
CA THR A 37 -15.92 12.83 10.84
C THR A 37 -17.22 12.02 10.76
N SER A 38 -17.11 10.79 10.30
CA SER A 38 -18.18 9.79 10.21
C SER A 38 -17.62 8.46 10.72
N PRO A 39 -18.43 7.55 11.27
CA PRO A 39 -18.01 6.18 11.56
C PRO A 39 -17.43 5.44 10.35
N ASP A 40 -17.83 5.85 9.13
CA ASP A 40 -17.32 5.29 7.87
C ASP A 40 -15.94 5.84 7.48
N ASN A 41 -15.43 6.87 8.16
CA ASN A 41 -14.10 7.41 7.92
C ASN A 41 -13.06 6.66 8.73
N GLY A 42 -11.94 6.34 8.10
CA GLY A 42 -10.78 5.76 8.78
C GLY A 42 -10.56 4.28 8.48
N PRO A 43 -9.76 3.61 9.33
CA PRO A 43 -9.36 2.23 9.12
C PRO A 43 -10.53 1.27 9.45
N SER A 44 -10.62 0.20 8.68
CA SER A 44 -11.56 -0.91 8.93
C SER A 44 -10.95 -2.24 8.53
N ILE A 45 -11.40 -3.30 9.18
CA ILE A 45 -10.97 -4.68 8.92
C ILE A 45 -12.17 -5.62 9.07
N SER A 46 -12.27 -6.60 8.19
CA SER A 46 -13.14 -7.75 8.35
C SER A 46 -12.38 -9.03 8.10
N PHE A 47 -12.60 -10.02 8.98
CA PHE A 47 -11.80 -11.24 9.00
C PHE A 47 -12.60 -12.40 9.57
N PHE A 48 -12.13 -13.62 9.27
CA PHE A 48 -12.55 -14.82 9.97
C PHE A 48 -11.58 -15.07 11.13
N PRO A 49 -12.08 -15.20 12.37
CA PRO A 49 -11.25 -15.64 13.50
C PRO A 49 -10.56 -16.96 13.18
N HIS A 50 -9.35 -17.15 13.72
CA HIS A 50 -8.57 -18.37 13.53
C HIS A 50 -9.40 -19.64 13.82
N GLY A 51 -9.28 -20.64 12.95
CA GLY A 51 -10.02 -21.91 13.06
C GLY A 51 -11.52 -21.80 12.78
N THR A 52 -12.04 -20.65 12.36
CA THR A 52 -13.45 -20.47 11.98
C THR A 52 -13.58 -20.08 10.51
N SER A 53 -14.62 -20.57 9.83
CA SER A 53 -14.90 -20.23 8.42
C SER A 53 -16.31 -19.67 8.19
N SER A 54 -17.11 -19.56 9.25
CA SER A 54 -18.54 -19.23 9.14
C SER A 54 -18.95 -17.88 9.72
N SER A 55 -18.15 -17.29 10.60
CA SER A 55 -18.45 -16.01 11.27
C SER A 55 -17.44 -14.96 10.89
N VAL A 56 -17.89 -13.89 10.24
CA VAL A 56 -17.06 -12.73 9.90
C VAL A 56 -17.18 -11.71 11.03
N VAL A 57 -16.04 -11.32 11.60
CA VAL A 57 -15.95 -10.15 12.47
C VAL A 57 -15.63 -8.94 11.58
N SER A 58 -16.31 -7.83 11.79
CA SER A 58 -16.06 -6.57 11.09
C SER A 58 -15.90 -5.45 12.11
N LEU A 59 -14.76 -4.77 12.04
CA LEU A 59 -14.38 -3.67 12.91
C LEU A 59 -14.11 -2.45 12.03
N THR A 60 -14.62 -1.31 12.46
CA THR A 60 -14.48 -0.01 11.81
C THR A 60 -13.67 0.93 12.68
N ALA A 61 -13.59 2.20 12.27
CA ALA A 61 -12.86 3.20 13.01
C ALA A 61 -13.44 3.45 14.42
N SER A 62 -14.74 3.20 14.65
CA SER A 62 -15.34 3.31 15.99
C SER A 62 -14.91 2.20 16.96
N GLU A 63 -14.44 1.07 16.44
CA GLU A 63 -13.91 -0.06 17.22
C GLU A 63 -12.37 -0.05 17.31
N ALA A 64 -11.75 1.01 16.80
CA ALA A 64 -10.32 1.23 16.93
C ALA A 64 -10.01 2.18 18.10
N SER A 65 -8.82 2.04 18.67
CA SER A 65 -8.26 2.99 19.63
C SER A 65 -6.91 3.50 19.13
N VAL A 66 -6.62 4.79 19.37
CA VAL A 66 -5.33 5.40 19.04
C VAL A 66 -4.40 5.23 20.23
N THR A 67 -3.26 4.57 20.03
CA THR A 67 -2.23 4.34 21.04
C THR A 67 -1.07 5.31 20.91
N TYR A 68 -0.83 5.81 19.70
CA TYR A 68 0.24 6.76 19.40
C TYR A 68 -0.24 7.81 18.41
N PHE A 69 0.21 9.05 18.60
CA PHE A 69 0.03 10.15 17.64
C PHE A 69 1.26 11.04 17.65
N GLU A 70 1.80 11.33 16.47
CA GLU A 70 2.94 12.23 16.30
C GLU A 70 2.86 13.01 14.99
N ALA A 71 3.32 14.26 15.03
CA ALA A 71 3.73 14.99 13.83
C ALA A 71 5.18 14.64 13.48
N SER A 72 5.39 13.50 12.81
CA SER A 72 6.73 12.98 12.43
C SER A 72 7.53 13.99 11.58
N GLU A 73 6.85 14.77 10.74
CA GLU A 73 7.44 15.89 10.03
C GLU A 73 6.47 17.07 10.03
N SER A 74 6.95 18.28 10.34
CA SER A 74 6.15 19.50 10.29
C SER A 74 6.98 20.66 9.74
N GLY A 75 7.00 20.77 8.41
CA GLY A 75 7.77 21.76 7.67
C GLY A 75 6.90 22.66 6.79
N PRO A 76 7.48 23.74 6.22
CA PRO A 76 6.75 24.69 5.38
C PRO A 76 6.33 24.13 4.01
N VAL A 77 6.81 22.94 3.64
CA VAL A 77 6.55 22.28 2.34
C VAL A 77 5.85 20.95 2.51
N LYS A 78 6.12 20.22 3.61
CA LYS A 78 5.61 18.89 3.88
C LYS A 78 5.24 18.78 5.35
N ALA A 79 4.13 18.12 5.63
CA ALA A 79 3.77 17.69 6.97
C ALA A 79 3.33 16.24 6.93
N THR A 80 3.82 15.42 7.85
CA THR A 80 3.46 14.02 8.01
C THR A 80 2.99 13.80 9.44
N TYR A 81 1.78 13.27 9.57
CA TYR A 81 1.17 12.91 10.84
C TYR A 81 0.98 11.41 10.88
N MET A 82 1.44 10.79 11.95
CA MET A 82 1.39 9.36 12.16
C MET A 82 0.48 9.05 13.33
N ILE A 83 -0.37 8.04 13.17
CA ILE A 83 -1.04 7.37 14.27
C ILE A 83 -0.73 5.89 14.24
N GLU A 84 -0.68 5.31 15.43
CA GLU A 84 -0.76 3.87 15.62
C GLU A 84 -1.98 3.58 16.48
N GLY A 85 -2.57 2.42 16.25
CA GLY A 85 -3.74 2.01 16.98
C GLY A 85 -4.00 0.52 16.91
N THR A 86 -5.02 0.11 17.66
CA THR A 86 -5.46 -1.28 17.78
C THR A 86 -6.95 -1.35 17.45
N PHE A 87 -7.36 -2.44 16.82
CA PHE A 87 -8.77 -2.82 16.75
C PHE A 87 -9.13 -3.69 17.95
N ALA A 88 -10.28 -3.42 18.58
CA ALA A 88 -10.80 -4.18 19.71
C ALA A 88 -12.19 -4.74 19.41
N ASP A 89 -12.51 -5.93 19.91
CA ASP A 89 -13.88 -6.45 19.86
C ASP A 89 -14.76 -5.62 20.81
N PRO A 90 -15.91 -5.08 20.35
CA PRO A 90 -16.85 -4.34 21.21
C PRO A 90 -17.34 -5.13 22.42
N SER A 91 -17.36 -6.47 22.33
CA SER A 91 -17.75 -7.37 23.41
C SER A 91 -16.63 -7.67 24.40
N GLY A 92 -15.43 -7.10 24.21
CA GLY A 92 -14.26 -7.32 25.06
C GLY A 92 -13.64 -8.72 24.90
N ARG A 93 -14.00 -9.45 23.85
CA ARG A 93 -13.37 -10.74 23.51
C ARG A 93 -12.03 -10.51 22.87
N SER A 94 -11.04 -11.33 23.24
CA SER A 94 -9.75 -11.37 22.53
C SER A 94 -9.97 -11.75 21.06
N LEU A 95 -9.32 -11.02 20.16
CA LEU A 95 -9.32 -11.35 18.73
C LEU A 95 -8.37 -12.53 18.43
N CYS A 96 -7.57 -12.97 19.40
CA CYS A 96 -6.60 -14.08 19.30
C CYS A 96 -7.05 -15.27 20.17
N PRO A 97 -7.90 -16.18 19.65
CA PRO A 97 -8.73 -17.08 20.46
C PRO A 97 -8.01 -18.26 21.14
N THR A 98 -6.73 -18.49 20.91
CA THR A 98 -6.03 -19.76 21.25
C THR A 98 -5.15 -19.73 22.50
N PHE A 99 -5.11 -18.61 23.23
CA PHE A 99 -4.23 -18.52 24.41
C PHE A 99 -4.90 -19.03 25.68
N ASN A 100 -4.34 -20.12 26.22
CA ASN A 100 -4.51 -20.47 27.62
C ASN A 100 -4.11 -19.26 28.47
N SER A 101 -4.98 -18.87 29.41
CA SER A 101 -4.97 -17.64 30.22
C SER A 101 -3.74 -17.41 31.10
N TYR A 102 -2.67 -18.17 30.93
CA TYR A 102 -1.53 -18.18 31.83
C TYR A 102 -0.40 -17.22 31.47
N TYR A 103 -0.31 -16.72 30.22
CA TYR A 103 0.83 -15.86 29.87
C TYR A 103 0.58 -14.55 29.14
N ILE A 104 -0.39 -14.36 28.22
CA ILE A 104 -0.35 -13.09 27.46
C ILE A 104 -1.71 -12.56 27.00
N SER A 105 -2.26 -11.61 27.75
CA SER A 105 -3.38 -10.74 27.34
C SER A 105 -2.93 -9.53 26.50
N ASP A 106 -1.63 -9.45 26.17
CA ASP A 106 -1.02 -8.26 25.56
C ASP A 106 -0.95 -8.29 24.02
N TYR A 107 -1.26 -9.43 23.39
CA TYR A 107 -1.19 -9.63 21.94
C TYR A 107 -2.58 -9.77 21.28
N GLU A 108 -3.64 -9.33 21.95
CA GLU A 108 -5.05 -9.60 21.63
C GLU A 108 -5.64 -8.80 20.45
N SER A 109 -4.83 -8.20 19.56
CA SER A 109 -5.33 -7.22 18.60
C SER A 109 -4.68 -7.27 17.20
N PHE A 110 -5.43 -6.78 16.22
CA PHE A 110 -4.84 -6.26 14.99
C PHE A 110 -4.39 -4.83 15.25
N THR A 111 -3.12 -4.54 15.00
CA THR A 111 -2.65 -3.16 15.01
C THR A 111 -2.66 -2.58 13.62
N PHE A 112 -2.84 -1.27 13.56
CA PHE A 112 -2.63 -0.50 12.35
C PHE A 112 -1.68 0.65 12.61
N SER A 113 -0.95 1.03 11.56
CA SER A 113 -0.26 2.31 11.48
C SER A 113 -0.82 3.09 10.30
N LEU A 114 -0.97 4.39 10.48
CA LEU A 114 -1.48 5.30 9.47
C LEU A 114 -0.60 6.56 9.46
N ALA A 115 0.05 6.85 8.34
CA ALA A 115 0.69 8.12 8.10
C ALA A 115 -0.07 8.91 7.02
N LEU A 116 -0.50 10.11 7.37
CA LEU A 116 -1.05 11.07 6.42
C LEU A 116 0.01 12.12 6.10
N THR A 117 0.39 12.21 4.83
CA THR A 117 1.36 13.20 4.35
C THR A 117 0.69 14.24 3.46
N PHE A 118 0.96 15.50 3.76
CA PHE A 118 0.45 16.68 3.09
C PHE A 118 1.60 17.47 2.48
N PHE A 119 1.36 18.04 1.31
CA PHE A 119 2.34 18.88 0.61
C PHE A 119 1.76 20.25 0.32
N ARG A 120 2.55 21.30 0.56
CA ARG A 120 2.15 22.67 0.29
C ARG A 120 1.82 22.85 -1.18
N GLY A 121 0.65 23.46 -1.44
CA GLY A 121 0.18 23.75 -2.79
C GLY A 121 -0.33 22.54 -3.55
N ARG A 122 -0.51 21.40 -2.88
CA ARG A 122 -1.23 20.24 -3.41
C ARG A 122 -2.55 20.06 -2.67
N SER A 123 -3.50 19.47 -3.36
CA SER A 123 -4.85 19.14 -2.87
C SER A 123 -5.04 17.63 -2.78
N ASN A 124 -3.94 16.89 -2.61
CA ASN A 124 -3.91 15.46 -2.34
C ASN A 124 -3.37 15.16 -0.94
N ILE A 125 -3.80 14.03 -0.41
CA ILE A 125 -3.31 13.42 0.82
C ILE A 125 -2.65 12.11 0.42
N HIS A 126 -1.43 11.90 0.88
CA HIS A 126 -0.77 10.61 0.81
C HIS A 126 -1.12 9.80 2.06
N VAL A 127 -1.49 8.54 1.85
CA VAL A 127 -1.96 7.64 2.90
C VAL A 127 -1.07 6.41 2.90
N GLN A 128 -0.22 6.29 3.91
CA GLN A 128 0.45 5.03 4.22
C GLN A 128 -0.38 4.33 5.29
N PHE A 129 -1.04 3.24 4.92
CA PHE A 129 -1.88 2.49 5.83
C PHE A 129 -1.39 1.06 5.90
N HIS A 130 -1.04 0.62 7.10
CA HIS A 130 -0.50 -0.71 7.31
C HIS A 130 -1.30 -1.41 8.39
N ILE A 131 -1.45 -2.72 8.23
CA ILE A 131 -2.17 -3.57 9.18
C ILE A 131 -1.28 -4.75 9.52
N ARG A 132 -1.15 -5.03 10.81
CA ARG A 132 -0.32 -6.11 11.32
C ARG A 132 -1.17 -7.11 12.11
N ASN A 133 -0.96 -8.38 11.83
CA ASN A 133 -1.44 -9.46 12.69
C ASN A 133 -0.50 -9.58 13.90
N GLN A 134 -0.90 -9.10 15.08
CA GLN A 134 -0.08 -9.25 16.29
C GLN A 134 -0.40 -10.51 17.09
N CYS A 135 -1.37 -11.32 16.67
CA CYS A 135 -1.66 -12.59 17.32
C CYS A 135 -0.46 -13.53 17.14
N SER A 136 0.42 -13.54 18.14
CA SER A 136 1.66 -14.31 18.15
C SER A 136 1.79 -15.06 19.46
N ASN A 137 2.15 -16.34 19.40
CA ASN A 137 2.40 -17.13 20.60
C ASN A 137 3.83 -17.02 21.10
N ALA A 138 4.71 -16.35 20.36
CA ALA A 138 6.09 -16.02 20.69
C ALA A 138 6.94 -17.14 21.34
N ASP A 139 6.48 -18.39 21.40
CA ASP A 139 7.08 -19.49 22.17
C ASP A 139 6.74 -20.89 21.61
N GLY A 140 5.74 -21.02 20.71
CA GLY A 140 5.35 -22.30 20.13
C GLY A 140 6.09 -22.62 18.82
N SER A 141 6.61 -23.84 18.71
CA SER A 141 6.77 -24.50 17.39
C SER A 141 5.39 -25.04 17.00
N SER A 142 4.71 -24.67 15.92
CA SER A 142 5.10 -24.12 14.61
C SER A 142 4.70 -22.65 14.37
N TRP A 143 5.51 -21.91 13.60
CA TRP A 143 5.38 -20.47 13.27
C TRP A 143 4.19 -20.09 12.37
N THR A 144 3.24 -21.00 12.21
CA THR A 144 2.04 -20.88 11.37
C THR A 144 0.76 -20.97 12.19
N ASP A 145 0.86 -21.11 13.52
CA ASP A 145 -0.26 -21.58 14.32
C ASP A 145 -1.38 -20.53 14.47
N GLN A 146 -1.16 -19.25 14.15
CA GLN A 146 -2.14 -18.16 14.30
C GLN A 146 -2.33 -17.30 13.03
N ASP A 147 -2.67 -17.96 11.92
CA ASP A 147 -3.09 -17.26 10.71
C ASP A 147 -4.53 -16.74 10.82
N PHE A 148 -4.79 -15.61 10.16
CA PHE A 148 -6.13 -15.04 10.00
C PHE A 148 -6.46 -14.90 8.54
N THR A 149 -7.70 -15.23 8.19
CA THR A 149 -8.22 -14.89 6.87
C THR A 149 -8.87 -13.52 6.93
N ILE A 150 -8.13 -12.49 6.51
CA ILE A 150 -8.67 -11.14 6.31
C ILE A 150 -9.49 -11.17 5.02
N ARG A 151 -10.76 -10.79 5.10
CA ARG A 151 -11.66 -10.67 3.94
C ARG A 151 -11.51 -9.33 3.26
N ARG A 152 -11.44 -8.28 4.07
CA ARG A 152 -11.27 -6.91 3.63
C ARG A 152 -10.53 -6.14 4.69
N ALA A 153 -9.63 -5.28 4.27
CA ALA A 153 -9.15 -4.22 5.14
C ALA A 153 -8.93 -2.96 4.33
N SER A 154 -9.30 -1.81 4.89
CA SER A 154 -9.36 -0.58 4.12
C SER A 154 -9.21 0.67 4.95
N TYR A 155 -8.79 1.76 4.31
CA TYR A 155 -8.93 3.12 4.83
C TYR A 155 -9.92 3.88 3.95
N SER A 156 -10.96 4.45 4.55
CA SER A 156 -12.10 5.05 3.82
C SER A 156 -12.34 6.50 4.20
N LEU A 157 -12.90 7.28 3.28
CA LEU A 157 -13.33 8.67 3.47
C LEU A 157 -14.72 8.88 2.84
N ASP A 158 -15.65 9.41 3.62
CA ASP A 158 -17.01 9.75 3.21
C ASP A 158 -17.11 11.22 2.78
N PHE A 159 -17.42 11.43 1.50
CA PHE A 159 -17.59 12.75 0.90
C PHE A 159 -19.06 13.14 0.71
N SER A 160 -19.99 12.48 1.42
CA SER A 160 -21.43 12.71 1.31
C SER A 160 -21.85 14.17 1.49
N GLN A 161 -21.09 14.97 2.25
CA GLN A 161 -21.34 16.41 2.46
C GLN A 161 -21.11 17.24 1.19
N GLY A 162 -20.09 16.92 0.39
CA GLY A 162 -19.75 17.63 -0.85
C GLY A 162 -20.25 16.96 -2.14
N MET A 163 -20.64 15.69 -2.07
CA MET A 163 -21.00 14.85 -3.21
C MET A 163 -22.43 14.31 -3.04
N VAL A 164 -23.42 15.11 -3.41
CA VAL A 164 -24.84 14.72 -3.33
C VAL A 164 -25.17 13.71 -4.46
N PRO A 165 -25.58 12.47 -4.15
CA PRO A 165 -25.63 11.35 -5.12
C PRO A 165 -26.50 11.56 -6.38
N SER A 166 -27.46 12.49 -6.36
CA SER A 166 -28.31 12.79 -7.51
C SER A 166 -27.62 13.65 -8.59
N SER A 167 -26.42 14.16 -8.33
CA SER A 167 -25.71 15.15 -9.17
C SER A 167 -24.27 14.78 -9.51
N VAL A 168 -23.85 13.55 -9.17
CA VAL A 168 -22.46 13.11 -9.28
C VAL A 168 -22.25 12.15 -10.44
N SER A 169 -21.03 12.12 -10.96
CA SER A 169 -20.58 11.15 -11.95
C SER A 169 -19.46 10.31 -11.34
N HIS A 170 -19.51 9.00 -11.53
CA HIS A 170 -18.43 8.10 -11.14
C HIS A 170 -17.48 7.91 -12.32
N HIS A 171 -16.19 7.81 -12.02
CA HIS A 171 -15.13 7.64 -13.00
C HIS A 171 -14.18 6.55 -12.55
N TYR A 172 -13.56 5.87 -13.51
CA TYR A 172 -12.55 4.87 -13.23
C TYR A 172 -11.44 4.87 -14.28
N GLY A 173 -10.22 4.66 -13.81
CA GLY A 173 -9.06 4.32 -14.63
C GLY A 173 -8.88 2.82 -14.66
N GLY A 174 -9.24 2.19 -15.79
CA GLY A 174 -9.18 0.74 -15.99
C GLY A 174 -8.09 0.28 -16.97
N PRO A 175 -8.40 -0.64 -17.92
CA PRO A 175 -7.44 -1.39 -18.75
C PRO A 175 -6.62 -0.53 -19.71
N SER A 176 -7.15 0.61 -20.15
CA SER A 176 -6.43 1.50 -21.04
C SER A 176 -5.61 2.48 -20.23
N ASP A 177 -4.31 2.49 -20.50
CA ASP A 177 -3.38 3.51 -20.01
C ASP A 177 -3.73 4.91 -20.53
N THR A 178 -4.58 4.97 -21.55
CA THR A 178 -4.84 6.17 -22.37
C THR A 178 -6.16 6.87 -22.08
N SER A 179 -7.07 6.32 -21.27
CA SER A 179 -8.36 6.96 -21.01
C SER A 179 -8.92 6.68 -19.61
N VAL A 180 -9.65 7.67 -19.08
CA VAL A 180 -10.56 7.51 -17.94
C VAL A 180 -11.97 7.37 -18.48
N SER A 181 -12.68 6.35 -18.05
CA SER A 181 -14.07 6.14 -18.41
C SER A 181 -14.98 6.73 -17.33
N SER A 182 -16.12 7.29 -17.75
CA SER A 182 -17.15 7.80 -16.87
C SER A 182 -18.41 6.94 -16.93
N GLY A 183 -18.90 6.51 -15.77
CA GLY A 183 -20.25 5.97 -15.63
C GLY A 183 -21.24 7.11 -15.35
N THR A 184 -22.35 7.17 -16.08
CA THR A 184 -23.47 8.03 -15.67
C THR A 184 -24.27 7.28 -14.63
N VAL A 185 -24.32 7.79 -13.41
CA VAL A 185 -24.90 7.09 -12.27
C VAL A 185 -26.06 7.88 -11.70
N ALA A 186 -27.18 7.20 -11.47
CA ALA A 186 -28.27 7.71 -10.66
C ALA A 186 -28.40 6.85 -9.38
N GLY A 187 -28.19 7.46 -8.21
CA GLY A 187 -28.56 6.86 -6.91
C GLY A 187 -27.42 6.64 -5.92
N SER A 188 -27.76 6.64 -4.62
CA SER A 188 -26.83 6.59 -3.48
C SER A 188 -26.10 5.26 -3.28
N ASN A 189 -26.58 4.16 -3.88
CA ASN A 189 -26.06 2.80 -3.63
C ASN A 189 -25.25 2.23 -4.80
N PHE A 190 -24.98 3.05 -5.82
CA PHE A 190 -24.14 2.61 -6.92
C PHE A 190 -22.69 2.49 -6.46
N SER A 191 -21.99 1.46 -6.96
CA SER A 191 -20.59 1.24 -6.63
C SER A 191 -19.74 1.15 -7.89
N THR A 192 -18.56 1.75 -7.84
CA THR A 192 -17.51 1.60 -8.84
C THR A 192 -16.29 1.02 -8.14
N ILE A 193 -15.78 -0.10 -8.65
CA ILE A 193 -14.70 -0.84 -8.00
C ILE A 193 -13.65 -1.21 -9.06
N VAL A 194 -12.39 -0.85 -8.81
CA VAL A 194 -11.24 -1.28 -9.61
C VAL A 194 -10.42 -2.23 -8.75
N GLU A 195 -10.29 -3.47 -9.18
CA GLU A 195 -9.73 -4.57 -8.36
C GLU A 195 -8.53 -5.20 -9.05
N GLN A 196 -7.46 -5.40 -8.29
CA GLN A 196 -6.47 -6.45 -8.54
C GLN A 196 -6.83 -7.65 -7.66
N ARG A 197 -7.04 -8.81 -8.29
CA ARG A 197 -7.49 -10.04 -7.66
C ARG A 197 -6.37 -11.06 -7.66
N ARG A 198 -6.45 -12.02 -6.73
CA ARG A 198 -5.48 -13.13 -6.69
C ARG A 198 -5.45 -13.86 -8.03
N GLY A 199 -4.27 -14.13 -8.58
CA GLY A 199 -4.13 -14.89 -9.81
C GLY A 199 -4.65 -16.32 -9.68
N SER A 200 -5.10 -16.90 -10.79
CA SER A 200 -5.70 -18.24 -10.81
C SER A 200 -5.60 -18.90 -12.18
N GLY A 201 -5.98 -20.18 -12.29
CA GLY A 201 -6.11 -20.90 -13.57
C GLY A 201 -4.91 -21.76 -13.94
N ASN A 202 -5.05 -22.49 -15.06
CA ASN A 202 -3.99 -23.28 -15.69
C ASN A 202 -3.97 -23.02 -17.21
N PRO A 203 -2.97 -22.28 -17.76
CA PRO A 203 -1.86 -21.66 -17.04
C PRO A 203 -2.33 -20.57 -16.07
N TRP A 204 -1.59 -20.39 -14.97
CA TRP A 204 -1.88 -19.35 -13.97
C TRP A 204 -1.77 -17.96 -14.61
N ARG A 205 -2.75 -17.10 -14.33
CA ARG A 205 -2.74 -15.70 -14.77
C ARG A 205 -3.20 -14.78 -13.63
N ARG A 206 -2.59 -13.58 -13.58
CA ARG A 206 -3.10 -12.46 -12.78
C ARG A 206 -4.50 -12.08 -13.25
N ARG A 207 -5.27 -11.44 -12.38
CA ARG A 207 -6.65 -11.07 -12.68
C ARG A 207 -6.93 -9.67 -12.16
N SER A 208 -7.43 -8.80 -13.02
CA SER A 208 -8.00 -7.52 -12.65
C SER A 208 -9.42 -7.39 -13.17
N ARG A 209 -10.24 -6.57 -12.52
CA ARG A 209 -11.58 -6.23 -13.03
C ARG A 209 -11.99 -4.82 -12.64
N VAL A 210 -12.81 -4.20 -13.48
CA VAL A 210 -13.62 -3.04 -13.13
C VAL A 210 -15.06 -3.47 -13.02
N ARG A 211 -15.70 -3.11 -11.91
CA ARG A 211 -17.13 -3.34 -11.65
C ARG A 211 -17.88 -2.04 -11.48
N GLU A 212 -19.09 -2.02 -12.04
CA GLU A 212 -20.11 -1.01 -11.78
C GLU A 212 -21.38 -1.69 -11.29
N GLY A 213 -21.73 -1.46 -10.02
CA GLY A 213 -22.75 -2.21 -9.31
C GLY A 213 -22.48 -3.72 -9.35
N PHE A 214 -23.35 -4.45 -10.03
CA PHE A 214 -23.26 -5.91 -10.19
C PHE A 214 -22.61 -6.34 -11.51
N SER A 215 -22.33 -5.40 -12.41
CA SER A 215 -21.82 -5.67 -13.75
C SER A 215 -20.30 -5.58 -13.79
N ASN A 216 -19.64 -6.52 -14.46
CA ASN A 216 -18.24 -6.38 -14.83
C ASN A 216 -18.16 -5.56 -16.13
N ILE A 217 -17.46 -4.43 -16.07
CA ILE A 217 -17.29 -3.53 -17.22
C ILE A 217 -16.00 -3.87 -17.98
N SER A 218 -14.97 -4.28 -17.25
CA SER A 218 -13.68 -4.69 -17.82
C SER A 218 -13.05 -5.79 -16.98
N ILE A 219 -12.29 -6.67 -17.65
CA ILE A 219 -11.48 -7.72 -17.05
C ILE A 219 -10.12 -7.70 -17.75
N GLY A 220 -9.04 -7.86 -17.00
CA GLY A 220 -7.67 -7.91 -17.51
C GLY A 220 -6.75 -8.74 -16.61
N GLU A 221 -5.44 -8.62 -16.82
CA GLU A 221 -4.46 -9.23 -15.92
C GLU A 221 -4.07 -8.27 -14.79
N TYR A 222 -3.88 -6.99 -15.11
CA TYR A 222 -3.55 -5.92 -14.17
C TYR A 222 -3.92 -4.55 -14.75
N TYR A 223 -3.87 -3.51 -13.91
CA TYR A 223 -4.01 -2.11 -14.32
C TYR A 223 -2.77 -1.33 -13.85
N THR A 224 -2.16 -0.53 -14.73
CA THR A 224 -0.90 0.18 -14.46
C THR A 224 -1.10 1.37 -13.52
N ALA A 225 -2.18 2.13 -13.74
CA ALA A 225 -2.53 3.32 -13.00
C ALA A 225 -4.00 3.23 -12.55
N PRO A 226 -4.36 2.40 -11.56
CA PRO A 226 -5.75 2.27 -11.16
C PRO A 226 -6.27 3.56 -10.51
N LEU A 227 -7.52 3.90 -10.79
CA LEU A 227 -8.17 5.11 -10.24
C LEU A 227 -9.67 4.87 -10.09
N VAL A 228 -10.25 5.37 -9.00
CA VAL A 228 -11.69 5.65 -8.90
C VAL A 228 -11.88 7.11 -8.53
N ALA A 229 -12.90 7.76 -9.08
CA ALA A 229 -13.21 9.13 -8.74
C ALA A 229 -14.72 9.42 -8.82
N ILE A 230 -15.14 10.42 -8.06
CA ILE A 230 -16.49 10.97 -8.03
C ILE A 230 -16.38 12.47 -8.31
N SER A 231 -17.24 13.00 -9.19
CA SER A 231 -17.23 14.42 -9.52
C SER A 231 -18.63 15.02 -9.46
N ASN A 232 -18.76 16.21 -8.91
CA ASN A 232 -19.94 17.08 -9.05
C ASN A 232 -19.66 18.15 -10.14
N THR A 233 -20.39 19.26 -10.15
CA THR A 233 -20.17 20.35 -11.12
C THR A 233 -18.86 21.11 -10.91
N ASP A 234 -18.33 21.13 -9.69
CA ASP A 234 -17.29 22.08 -9.26
C ASP A 234 -15.92 21.40 -9.13
N PHE A 235 -15.90 20.19 -8.55
CA PHE A 235 -14.68 19.45 -8.26
C PHE A 235 -14.83 17.96 -8.48
N VAL A 236 -13.68 17.29 -8.49
CA VAL A 236 -13.53 15.85 -8.55
C VAL A 236 -12.71 15.38 -7.36
N ILE A 237 -13.16 14.31 -6.74
CA ILE A 237 -12.46 13.61 -5.67
C ILE A 237 -12.14 12.23 -6.19
N GLY A 238 -10.93 11.75 -5.99
CA GLY A 238 -10.62 10.38 -6.32
C GLY A 238 -9.53 9.78 -5.47
N SER A 239 -9.27 8.51 -5.73
CA SER A 239 -8.26 7.75 -5.03
C SER A 239 -7.47 6.86 -5.98
N THR A 240 -6.25 6.56 -5.56
CA THR A 240 -5.34 5.63 -6.23
C THR A 240 -4.49 4.89 -5.18
N LEU A 241 -3.99 3.71 -5.53
CA LEU A 241 -3.21 2.84 -4.66
C LEU A 241 -1.97 2.35 -5.40
N ALA A 242 -0.81 2.50 -4.78
CA ALA A 242 0.49 2.17 -5.34
C ALA A 242 0.64 0.66 -5.51
N TYR A 243 1.29 0.24 -6.59
CA TYR A 243 1.72 -1.13 -6.84
C TYR A 243 0.59 -2.17 -6.89
N MET A 244 -0.66 -1.76 -7.15
CA MET A 244 -1.79 -2.68 -7.25
C MET A 244 -1.54 -3.82 -8.22
N ARG A 245 -0.86 -3.57 -9.34
CA ARG A 245 -0.50 -4.61 -10.34
C ARG A 245 0.38 -5.74 -9.81
N PHE A 246 0.97 -5.55 -8.62
CA PHE A 246 1.89 -6.49 -8.00
C PHE A 246 1.43 -7.05 -6.66
N ARG A 247 0.56 -6.33 -5.94
CA ARG A 247 0.28 -6.57 -4.52
C ARG A 247 -1.14 -7.07 -4.28
N GLU A 248 -1.54 -8.08 -5.05
CA GLU A 248 -2.87 -8.69 -4.94
C GLU A 248 -3.14 -9.36 -3.58
N PRO A 249 -4.41 -9.47 -3.14
CA PRO A 249 -5.60 -8.81 -3.68
C PRO A 249 -5.81 -7.39 -3.09
N GLN A 250 -6.02 -6.40 -3.95
CA GLN A 250 -6.24 -5.00 -3.57
C GLN A 250 -7.36 -4.38 -4.40
N ALA A 251 -8.01 -3.33 -3.88
CA ALA A 251 -9.02 -2.60 -4.63
C ALA A 251 -9.07 -1.11 -4.32
N LEU A 252 -9.55 -0.36 -5.29
CA LEU A 252 -10.09 0.98 -5.12
C LEU A 252 -11.61 0.88 -5.23
N ARG A 253 -12.31 1.46 -4.26
CA ARG A 253 -13.75 1.34 -4.17
C ARG A 253 -14.38 2.71 -3.97
N LEU A 254 -15.47 2.94 -4.68
CA LEU A 254 -16.35 4.08 -4.50
C LEU A 254 -17.78 3.53 -4.33
N VAL A 255 -18.40 3.69 -3.17
CA VAL A 255 -19.80 3.28 -2.91
C VAL A 255 -20.58 4.52 -2.51
N GLY A 256 -21.51 4.94 -3.36
CA GLY A 256 -22.08 6.29 -3.24
C GLY A 256 -20.95 7.32 -3.23
N SER A 257 -20.82 8.04 -2.12
CA SER A 257 -19.78 9.09 -1.92
C SER A 257 -18.61 8.64 -1.04
N VAL A 258 -18.56 7.36 -0.62
CA VAL A 258 -17.48 6.82 0.20
C VAL A 258 -16.40 6.24 -0.70
N ALA A 259 -15.20 6.81 -0.63
CA ALA A 259 -14.02 6.31 -1.33
C ALA A 259 -13.13 5.50 -0.37
N SER A 260 -12.69 4.31 -0.79
CA SER A 260 -11.87 3.41 0.02
C SER A 260 -10.61 2.95 -0.73
N LEU A 261 -9.52 2.89 0.02
CA LEU A 261 -8.28 2.19 -0.32
C LEU A 261 -8.35 0.79 0.33
N ASP A 262 -8.78 -0.24 -0.42
CA ASP A 262 -8.87 -1.61 0.08
C ASP A 262 -7.48 -2.27 -0.07
N VAL A 263 -6.76 -2.38 1.04
CA VAL A 263 -5.43 -3.03 1.11
C VAL A 263 -5.50 -4.54 1.07
N VAL A 264 -6.65 -5.09 1.45
CA VAL A 264 -7.08 -6.46 1.20
C VAL A 264 -8.49 -6.37 0.65
N SER A 265 -8.73 -6.95 -0.53
CA SER A 265 -10.06 -6.90 -1.18
C SER A 265 -10.71 -8.27 -1.41
N GLU A 266 -9.99 -9.35 -1.14
CA GLU A 266 -10.46 -10.72 -1.18
C GLU A 266 -9.86 -11.49 0.00
N ASP A 267 -10.47 -12.63 0.34
CA ASP A 267 -9.99 -13.51 1.40
C ASP A 267 -8.48 -13.81 1.24
N GLN A 268 -7.69 -13.30 2.20
CA GLN A 268 -6.26 -13.42 2.26
C GLN A 268 -5.84 -13.91 3.64
N ILE A 269 -5.09 -15.01 3.64
CA ILE A 269 -4.46 -15.55 4.84
C ILE A 269 -3.27 -14.67 5.19
N VAL A 270 -3.23 -14.12 6.39
CA VAL A 270 -2.13 -13.34 6.94
C VAL A 270 -1.53 -14.12 8.10
N GLY A 271 -0.26 -14.50 7.94
CA GLY A 271 0.48 -15.23 8.96
C GLY A 271 0.74 -14.40 10.22
N GLU A 272 1.14 -15.09 11.28
CA GLU A 272 1.55 -14.51 12.56
C GLU A 272 2.62 -13.41 12.37
N GLY A 273 2.44 -12.27 13.04
CA GLY A 273 3.38 -11.15 13.08
C GLY A 273 3.65 -10.43 11.75
N LYS A 274 2.97 -10.81 10.67
CA LYS A 274 3.12 -10.17 9.36
C LYS A 274 2.33 -8.87 9.28
N GLU A 275 2.94 -7.87 8.64
CA GLU A 275 2.30 -6.61 8.30
C GLU A 275 2.04 -6.50 6.80
N LEU A 276 0.87 -5.97 6.46
CA LEU A 276 0.48 -5.59 5.11
C LEU A 276 0.73 -4.08 4.97
N TRP A 277 1.90 -3.71 4.45
CA TRP A 277 2.21 -2.31 4.15
C TRP A 277 1.46 -1.84 2.92
N ASN A 278 1.09 -0.56 2.78
CA ASN A 278 0.42 -0.01 1.58
C ASN A 278 0.64 1.50 1.51
N HIS A 279 0.57 2.04 0.29
CA HIS A 279 0.63 3.48 0.04
C HIS A 279 -0.42 3.83 -1.01
N GLY A 280 -1.26 4.82 -0.71
CA GLY A 280 -2.28 5.34 -1.61
C GLY A 280 -2.40 6.85 -1.50
N SER A 281 -3.33 7.41 -2.25
CA SER A 281 -3.63 8.84 -2.20
C SER A 281 -5.10 9.10 -2.43
N PHE A 282 -5.62 10.12 -1.75
CA PHE A 282 -6.87 10.79 -2.10
C PHE A 282 -6.53 12.17 -2.67
N PHE A 283 -7.19 12.56 -3.76
CA PHE A 283 -6.97 13.87 -4.38
C PHE A 283 -8.30 14.60 -4.57
N ILE A 284 -8.22 15.93 -4.56
CA ILE A 284 -9.35 16.83 -4.78
C ILE A 284 -8.90 17.86 -5.80
N GLU A 285 -9.59 17.96 -6.93
CA GLU A 285 -9.19 18.83 -8.03
C GLU A 285 -10.41 19.54 -8.63
N ARG A 286 -10.22 20.72 -9.23
CA ARG A 286 -11.32 21.37 -9.96
C ARG A 286 -11.74 20.52 -11.17
N ARG A 287 -13.04 20.43 -11.43
CA ARG A 287 -13.51 19.67 -12.59
C ARG A 287 -13.11 20.37 -13.89
N SER A 288 -12.45 19.64 -14.79
CA SER A 288 -12.25 20.04 -16.19
C SER A 288 -12.29 18.81 -17.11
N GLN A 289 -12.50 19.00 -18.41
CA GLN A 289 -12.83 17.91 -19.34
C GLN A 289 -11.75 16.82 -19.46
N ASP A 290 -10.47 17.14 -19.22
CA ASP A 290 -9.34 16.20 -19.40
C ASP A 290 -8.52 15.96 -18.12
N ILE A 291 -8.92 16.54 -16.98
CA ILE A 291 -8.04 16.59 -15.81
C ILE A 291 -7.79 15.22 -15.21
N LEU A 292 -8.78 14.33 -15.22
CA LEU A 292 -8.70 13.01 -14.58
C LEU A 292 -7.60 12.12 -15.15
N GLN A 293 -7.39 12.12 -16.47
CA GLN A 293 -6.33 11.33 -17.09
C GLN A 293 -4.94 11.85 -16.71
N SER A 294 -4.77 13.17 -16.63
CA SER A 294 -3.50 13.79 -16.21
C SER A 294 -3.22 13.56 -14.71
N ILE A 295 -4.26 13.70 -13.87
CA ILE A 295 -4.18 13.46 -12.42
C ILE A 295 -3.84 12.00 -12.14
N ARG A 296 -4.47 11.07 -12.86
CA ARG A 296 -4.28 9.62 -12.72
C ARG A 296 -2.81 9.24 -12.75
N TRP A 297 -2.10 9.65 -13.80
CA TRP A 297 -0.68 9.34 -13.96
C TRP A 297 0.21 10.14 -13.00
N LYS A 298 -0.10 11.41 -12.77
CA LYS A 298 0.65 12.24 -11.84
C LYS A 298 0.61 11.65 -10.42
N ASN A 299 -0.57 11.32 -9.92
CA ASN A 299 -0.74 10.78 -8.57
C ASN A 299 -0.11 9.40 -8.43
N ILE A 300 -0.31 8.47 -9.37
CA ILE A 300 0.31 7.13 -9.25
C ILE A 300 1.84 7.23 -9.27
N MET A 301 2.40 8.07 -10.14
CA MET A 301 3.85 8.29 -10.20
C MET A 301 4.38 8.94 -8.93
N GLU A 302 3.62 9.85 -8.32
CA GLU A 302 4.00 10.50 -7.06
C GLU A 302 4.06 9.52 -5.89
N ILE A 303 3.16 8.52 -5.83
CA ILE A 303 3.12 7.53 -4.75
C ILE A 303 3.97 6.27 -5.00
N GLU A 304 4.18 5.88 -6.26
CA GLU A 304 5.08 4.78 -6.63
C GLU A 304 6.54 5.27 -6.74
N ARG A 305 6.77 6.41 -7.37
CA ARG A 305 8.08 6.90 -7.80
C ARG A 305 8.32 8.33 -7.35
N GLY A 306 8.48 8.50 -6.04
CA GLY A 306 8.81 9.79 -5.44
C GLY A 306 10.08 10.41 -6.04
N LEU A 307 10.25 11.72 -5.84
CA LEU A 307 11.47 12.39 -6.27
C LEU A 307 12.67 11.82 -5.51
N LEU A 308 13.68 11.36 -6.24
CA LEU A 308 14.96 10.96 -5.67
C LEU A 308 15.98 12.07 -5.87
N ILE A 309 16.77 12.32 -4.85
CA ILE A 309 17.91 13.23 -4.92
C ILE A 309 19.16 12.35 -4.94
N CYS A 310 19.91 12.42 -6.02
CA CYS A 310 21.24 11.82 -6.10
C CYS A 310 22.28 12.94 -5.94
N SER A 311 23.02 12.94 -4.83
CA SER A 311 24.28 13.68 -4.73
C SER A 311 25.44 12.75 -5.11
N TYR A 312 26.57 13.29 -5.57
CA TYR A 312 27.79 12.51 -5.77
C TYR A 312 28.35 12.06 -4.39
N TYR A 313 27.86 10.94 -3.86
CA TYR A 313 28.28 10.36 -2.57
C TYR A 313 29.73 9.85 -2.58
N THR A 314 30.29 9.71 -3.78
CA THR A 314 31.69 9.40 -4.07
C THR A 314 32.65 10.35 -3.35
N GLU A 315 32.30 11.65 -3.23
CA GLU A 315 33.15 12.66 -2.60
C GLU A 315 33.08 12.68 -1.07
N THR A 316 32.01 12.14 -0.47
CA THR A 316 31.81 12.17 0.99
C THR A 316 32.34 10.92 1.69
N GLY A 317 32.68 9.86 0.94
CA GLY A 317 33.12 8.58 1.50
C GLY A 317 32.03 7.85 2.31
N ALA A 318 30.77 8.29 2.21
CA ALA A 318 29.64 7.74 2.95
C ALA A 318 29.24 6.33 2.50
N MET A 319 29.66 5.92 1.30
CA MET A 319 29.57 4.54 0.83
C MET A 319 30.96 4.03 0.46
N PRO A 320 31.26 2.74 0.72
CA PRO A 320 32.52 2.17 0.28
C PRO A 320 32.58 2.32 -1.24
N PRO A 321 33.65 2.90 -1.81
CA PRO A 321 33.79 2.98 -3.24
C PRO A 321 33.76 1.55 -3.77
N LEU A 322 32.76 1.22 -4.59
CA LEU A 322 32.85 0.07 -5.47
C LEU A 322 33.99 0.43 -6.40
N GLY A 323 35.19 -0.03 -6.04
CA GLY A 323 36.44 0.58 -6.46
C GLY A 323 36.37 1.04 -7.91
N LEU A 324 36.81 2.28 -8.13
CA LEU A 324 37.03 2.91 -9.44
C LEU A 324 35.96 3.91 -9.94
N GLU A 325 35.53 4.85 -9.10
CA GLU A 325 34.81 6.06 -9.57
C GLU A 325 35.62 6.85 -10.61
N ASN A 326 36.95 6.66 -10.63
CA ASN A 326 37.89 7.28 -11.56
C ASN A 326 38.59 6.30 -12.53
N ALA A 327 38.26 4.99 -12.56
CA ALA A 327 38.86 4.17 -13.62
C ALA A 327 38.15 4.39 -14.95
N VAL A 328 39.00 4.73 -15.92
CA VAL A 328 38.86 4.42 -17.34
C VAL A 328 38.05 3.13 -17.51
N SER A 329 37.04 3.16 -18.38
CA SER A 329 36.21 2.01 -18.76
C SER A 329 37.05 0.73 -18.88
N THR A 330 37.05 -0.09 -17.83
CA THR A 330 37.73 -1.38 -17.81
C THR A 330 36.76 -2.46 -18.24
N THR A 331 37.26 -3.53 -18.85
CA THR A 331 36.45 -4.72 -19.14
C THR A 331 35.70 -5.23 -17.90
N LEU A 332 36.32 -5.14 -16.71
CA LEU A 332 35.68 -5.51 -15.45
C LEU A 332 34.47 -4.63 -15.13
N ARG A 333 34.59 -3.31 -15.28
CA ARG A 333 33.47 -2.38 -15.07
C ARG A 333 32.33 -2.66 -16.04
N THR A 334 32.62 -2.80 -17.33
CA THR A 334 31.59 -3.12 -18.33
C THR A 334 30.92 -4.46 -18.04
N SER A 335 31.69 -5.49 -17.67
CA SER A 335 31.13 -6.79 -17.28
C SER A 335 30.24 -6.69 -16.05
N TYR A 336 30.63 -5.93 -15.03
CA TYR A 336 29.80 -5.67 -13.85
C TYR A 336 28.51 -4.92 -14.20
N GLU A 337 28.61 -3.81 -14.95
CA GLU A 337 27.46 -3.01 -15.37
C GLU A 337 26.47 -3.82 -16.21
N ASN A 338 26.97 -4.69 -17.08
CA ASN A 338 26.12 -5.61 -17.84
C ASN A 338 25.47 -6.65 -16.92
N MET A 339 26.25 -7.27 -16.03
CA MET A 339 25.75 -8.28 -15.10
C MET A 339 24.64 -7.73 -14.22
N ILE A 340 24.83 -6.57 -13.58
CA ILE A 340 23.84 -6.00 -12.66
C ILE A 340 22.57 -5.53 -13.38
N ARG A 341 22.69 -5.05 -14.63
CA ARG A 341 21.52 -4.74 -15.48
C ARG A 341 20.75 -5.98 -15.87
N THR A 342 21.44 -7.00 -16.38
CA THR A 342 20.82 -8.29 -16.73
C THR A 342 20.13 -8.88 -15.51
N LEU A 343 20.77 -8.85 -14.35
CA LEU A 343 20.20 -9.35 -13.10
C LEU A 343 18.90 -8.62 -12.73
N HIS A 344 18.89 -7.29 -12.78
CA HIS A 344 17.70 -6.48 -12.52
C HIS A 344 16.57 -6.74 -13.51
N ASP A 345 16.88 -6.70 -14.81
CA ASP A 345 15.90 -6.92 -15.88
C ASP A 345 15.34 -8.36 -15.80
N ASP A 346 16.18 -9.37 -15.55
CA ASP A 346 15.75 -10.77 -15.37
C ASP A 346 14.89 -10.96 -14.13
N THR A 347 15.17 -10.26 -13.02
CA THR A 347 14.32 -10.30 -11.81
C THR A 347 12.91 -9.83 -12.11
N LEU A 348 12.78 -8.67 -12.77
CA LEU A 348 11.50 -8.03 -13.02
C LEU A 348 10.71 -8.71 -14.14
N ASP A 349 11.37 -9.05 -15.25
CA ASP A 349 10.70 -9.51 -16.47
C ASP A 349 10.56 -11.03 -16.54
N GLN A 350 11.38 -11.79 -15.82
CA GLN A 350 11.39 -13.26 -15.90
C GLN A 350 11.10 -13.92 -14.57
N GLN A 351 11.83 -13.57 -13.51
CA GLN A 351 11.78 -14.32 -12.25
C GLN A 351 10.47 -14.08 -11.51
N ILE A 352 10.03 -12.84 -11.32
CA ILE A 352 8.75 -12.53 -10.66
C ILE A 352 7.56 -13.17 -11.41
N PRO A 353 7.41 -13.01 -12.75
CA PRO A 353 6.36 -13.69 -13.50
C PRO A 353 6.41 -15.22 -13.42
N ARG A 354 7.60 -15.82 -13.50
CA ARG A 354 7.80 -17.28 -13.44
C ARG A 354 7.51 -17.84 -12.06
N ALA A 355 8.00 -17.18 -11.02
CA ALA A 355 7.82 -17.54 -9.62
C ALA A 355 6.42 -17.21 -9.10
N LYS A 356 5.69 -16.34 -9.81
CA LYS A 356 4.35 -15.84 -9.44
C LYS A 356 4.35 -15.18 -8.07
N THR A 357 5.44 -14.48 -7.72
CA THR A 357 5.60 -13.81 -6.42
C THR A 357 4.88 -12.46 -6.38
N TYR A 358 3.64 -12.47 -6.86
CA TYR A 358 2.69 -11.38 -6.72
C TYR A 358 1.92 -11.58 -5.41
N GLY A 359 1.74 -10.51 -4.66
CA GLY A 359 0.94 -10.53 -3.45
C GLY A 359 1.45 -9.58 -2.38
N SER A 360 0.53 -9.07 -1.56
CA SER A 360 0.85 -8.06 -0.55
C SER A 360 1.86 -8.52 0.52
N GLN A 361 2.07 -9.84 0.69
CA GLN A 361 3.01 -10.44 1.66
C GLN A 361 4.30 -11.00 1.05
N ILE A 362 4.45 -11.00 -0.27
CA ILE A 362 5.56 -11.69 -0.93
C ILE A 362 6.25 -10.83 -1.98
N TRP A 363 5.56 -9.92 -2.66
CA TRP A 363 6.19 -9.10 -3.69
C TRP A 363 7.09 -8.01 -3.05
N PRO A 364 8.33 -7.77 -3.54
CA PRO A 364 8.95 -8.31 -4.77
C PRO A 364 9.92 -9.48 -4.55
N VAL A 365 9.77 -10.33 -3.54
CA VAL A 365 10.71 -11.44 -3.27
C VAL A 365 10.72 -12.44 -4.42
N ILE A 366 11.90 -12.99 -4.68
CA ILE A 366 12.07 -14.19 -5.47
C ILE A 366 12.52 -15.32 -4.54
N GLN A 367 11.75 -16.41 -4.54
CA GLN A 367 12.04 -17.60 -3.72
C GLN A 367 12.90 -18.62 -4.48
N PHE A 368 13.70 -18.18 -5.45
CA PHE A 368 14.57 -19.07 -6.23
C PHE A 368 15.96 -18.48 -6.32
N ASP A 369 16.97 -19.35 -6.25
CA ASP A 369 18.32 -19.01 -6.67
C ASP A 369 18.29 -18.72 -8.18
N GLY A 370 18.69 -17.51 -8.57
CA GLY A 370 18.79 -17.08 -9.97
C GLY A 370 19.81 -17.90 -10.78
N TYR A 371 20.64 -18.72 -10.13
CA TYR A 371 21.73 -19.48 -10.75
C TYR A 371 21.52 -21.01 -10.82
N ASN A 372 20.43 -21.60 -10.29
CA ASN A 372 20.00 -23.00 -10.57
C ASN A 372 18.63 -23.26 -9.91
N ILE A 373 17.51 -23.37 -10.65
CA ILE A 373 16.93 -24.60 -11.23
C ILE A 373 16.98 -25.80 -10.24
N ASP A 374 15.80 -26.22 -9.77
CA ASP A 374 15.48 -27.47 -9.02
C ASP A 374 15.40 -27.47 -7.49
N ASN A 375 15.11 -26.34 -6.82
CA ASN A 375 14.59 -26.43 -5.45
C ASN A 375 13.05 -26.41 -5.43
N ASN A 376 12.46 -27.61 -5.44
CA ASN A 376 11.00 -27.82 -5.37
C ASN A 376 10.41 -27.55 -3.98
N ASN A 377 11.25 -27.28 -2.98
CA ASN A 377 10.84 -27.06 -1.60
C ASN A 377 11.11 -25.60 -1.16
N PRO A 378 10.07 -24.75 -1.02
CA PRO A 378 10.19 -23.39 -0.50
C PRO A 378 10.77 -23.34 0.93
N ALA A 379 10.70 -24.44 1.69
CA ALA A 379 11.25 -24.55 3.04
C ALA A 379 12.75 -24.88 3.08
N GLU A 380 13.34 -25.31 1.95
CA GLU A 380 14.78 -25.62 1.82
C GLU A 380 15.60 -24.43 1.33
N ASN A 381 14.95 -23.29 1.04
CA ASN A 381 15.65 -22.04 0.80
C ASN A 381 16.21 -21.52 2.12
N ASP A 382 17.54 -21.58 2.26
CA ASP A 382 18.24 -20.92 3.35
C ASP A 382 18.02 -19.39 3.21
N PRO A 383 17.41 -18.72 4.20
CA PRO A 383 17.21 -17.27 4.18
C PRO A 383 18.53 -16.49 4.05
N ARG A 384 19.69 -17.10 4.31
CA ARG A 384 21.03 -16.52 4.06
C ARG A 384 21.43 -16.49 2.59
N HIS A 385 20.82 -17.34 1.76
CA HIS A 385 21.07 -17.45 0.31
C HIS A 385 19.91 -16.92 -0.54
N GLY A 386 18.80 -16.53 0.07
CA GLY A 386 17.72 -15.83 -0.62
C GLY A 386 18.21 -14.49 -1.18
N TYR A 387 17.49 -13.98 -2.16
CA TYR A 387 17.78 -12.76 -2.93
C TYR A 387 17.59 -11.46 -2.13
N TRP A 388 18.06 -11.47 -0.88
CA TRP A 388 17.93 -10.41 0.11
C TRP A 388 19.10 -9.44 0.07
N ASN A 389 20.26 -9.84 -0.45
CA ASN A 389 21.44 -8.99 -0.62
C ASN A 389 21.38 -7.96 -1.80
N PRO A 390 20.69 -8.23 -2.93
CA PRO A 390 20.74 -7.34 -4.10
C PRO A 390 20.11 -5.95 -3.91
N HIS A 391 19.09 -5.76 -3.05
CA HIS A 391 18.49 -4.42 -2.89
C HIS A 391 19.50 -3.38 -2.41
N ALA A 392 20.42 -3.76 -1.52
CA ALA A 392 21.51 -2.89 -1.09
C ALA A 392 22.45 -2.55 -2.25
N SER A 393 22.77 -3.54 -3.11
CA SER A 393 23.59 -3.28 -4.30
C SER A 393 22.89 -2.39 -5.33
N GLU A 394 21.58 -2.48 -5.47
CA GLU A 394 20.80 -1.60 -6.35
C GLU A 394 20.71 -0.17 -5.79
N PHE A 395 20.58 0.02 -4.48
CA PHE A 395 20.74 1.36 -3.89
C PHE A 395 22.12 1.95 -4.20
N VAL A 396 23.19 1.16 -4.10
CA VAL A 396 24.54 1.61 -4.48
C VAL A 396 24.60 1.96 -5.97
N GLU A 397 23.97 1.19 -6.84
CA GLU A 397 23.89 1.50 -8.27
C GLU A 397 23.10 2.78 -8.57
N PHE A 398 22.05 3.10 -7.82
CA PHE A 398 21.40 4.40 -7.88
C PHE A 398 22.37 5.52 -7.51
N PHE A 399 23.09 5.42 -6.40
CA PHE A 399 24.03 6.45 -5.99
C PHE A 399 25.20 6.61 -6.96
N ARG A 400 25.57 5.54 -7.68
CA ARG A 400 26.62 5.56 -8.72
C ARG A 400 26.13 6.17 -10.04
N SER A 401 24.94 5.81 -10.49
CA SER A 401 24.44 6.12 -11.84
C SER A 401 23.42 7.25 -11.90
N GLY A 402 22.77 7.56 -10.78
CA GLY A 402 21.61 8.45 -10.71
C GLY A 402 20.34 7.89 -11.35
N ASP A 403 20.36 6.66 -11.87
CA ASP A 403 19.21 6.05 -12.55
C ASP A 403 18.17 5.59 -11.50
N PRO A 404 16.97 6.20 -11.46
CA PRO A 404 15.99 5.93 -10.42
C PRO A 404 15.40 4.52 -10.48
N LYS A 405 15.57 3.78 -11.58
CA LYS A 405 15.05 2.41 -11.72
C LYS A 405 15.57 1.47 -10.63
N TRP A 406 16.83 1.63 -10.25
CA TRP A 406 17.48 0.81 -9.23
C TRP A 406 16.79 0.94 -7.87
N VAL A 407 16.25 2.12 -7.56
CA VAL A 407 15.50 2.33 -6.32
C VAL A 407 14.06 1.86 -6.48
N TRP A 408 13.36 2.34 -7.50
CA TRP A 408 11.91 2.24 -7.56
C TRP A 408 11.39 0.93 -8.11
N ASP A 409 12.10 0.28 -9.02
CA ASP A 409 11.57 -0.91 -9.67
C ASP A 409 11.76 -2.16 -8.77
N PHE A 410 12.75 -2.16 -7.88
CA PHE A 410 13.03 -3.30 -7.00
C PHE A 410 13.49 -2.95 -5.58
N ALA A 411 14.55 -2.17 -5.41
CA ALA A 411 15.23 -2.05 -4.11
C ALA A 411 14.35 -1.49 -2.99
N MET A 412 13.66 -0.37 -3.23
CA MET A 412 12.79 0.25 -2.24
C MET A 412 11.56 -0.61 -1.92
N PRO A 413 10.84 -1.17 -2.91
CA PRO A 413 9.79 -2.14 -2.62
C PRO A 413 10.27 -3.36 -1.82
N LEU A 414 11.46 -3.89 -2.09
CA LEU A 414 12.02 -5.00 -1.32
C LEU A 414 12.34 -4.56 0.12
N SER A 415 12.93 -3.37 0.32
CA SER A 415 13.17 -2.83 1.67
C SER A 415 11.88 -2.65 2.47
N TRP A 416 10.79 -2.19 1.84
CA TRP A 416 9.48 -2.14 2.52
C TRP A 416 8.95 -3.52 2.87
N LEU A 417 9.00 -4.47 1.94
CA LEU A 417 8.58 -5.82 2.24
C LEU A 417 9.40 -6.43 3.39
N MET A 418 10.72 -6.22 3.41
CA MET A 418 11.56 -6.69 4.49
C MET A 418 11.17 -6.05 5.82
N GLY A 419 11.12 -4.71 5.87
CA GLY A 419 10.86 -3.95 7.09
C GLY A 419 9.48 -4.19 7.70
N TYR A 420 8.46 -4.39 6.85
CA TYR A 420 7.08 -4.54 7.32
C TYR A 420 6.63 -6.01 7.36
N THR A 421 6.93 -6.81 6.33
CA THR A 421 6.28 -8.13 6.17
C THR A 421 7.17 -9.33 6.46
N ALA A 422 8.44 -9.32 6.04
CA ALA A 422 9.29 -10.50 6.12
C ALA A 422 9.89 -10.72 7.52
N TYR A 423 10.20 -9.62 8.22
CA TYR A 423 10.67 -9.68 9.60
C TYR A 423 9.49 -9.65 10.57
N LEU A 424 9.46 -10.62 11.47
CA LEU A 424 8.72 -10.49 12.72
C LEU A 424 9.36 -9.39 13.55
N ASN A 425 8.58 -8.34 13.79
CA ASN A 425 8.90 -7.24 14.69
C ASN A 425 7.73 -7.10 15.68
N VAL A 426 7.54 -8.14 16.51
CA VAL A 426 6.47 -8.21 17.51
C VAL A 426 7.06 -8.44 18.90
N GLY A 427 6.46 -7.80 19.91
CA GLY A 427 6.92 -7.85 21.29
C GLY A 427 6.76 -6.50 21.99
N LYS A 428 6.41 -6.49 23.29
CA LYS A 428 6.49 -5.27 24.13
C LYS A 428 7.85 -5.20 24.80
N GLU A 429 8.33 -3.98 25.04
CA GLU A 429 9.62 -3.72 25.68
C GLU A 429 9.77 -4.22 27.11
N GLU A 430 8.64 -4.36 27.77
CA GLU A 430 8.54 -4.80 29.15
C GLU A 430 8.66 -6.33 29.31
N HIS A 431 8.62 -7.07 28.19
CA HIS A 431 8.81 -8.51 28.17
C HIS A 431 10.22 -8.82 27.68
N ASP A 432 10.98 -9.66 28.40
CA ASP A 432 12.35 -10.14 28.04
C ASP A 432 12.42 -10.88 26.68
N TYR A 433 11.32 -10.89 25.91
CA TYR A 433 11.08 -11.64 24.69
C TYR A 433 10.65 -10.71 23.55
N PHE A 434 11.45 -9.69 23.26
CA PHE A 434 11.36 -8.99 21.98
C PHE A 434 11.78 -9.90 20.83
N ARG A 435 10.85 -10.21 19.93
CA ARG A 435 11.18 -10.87 18.66
C ARG A 435 11.30 -9.80 17.58
N ASN A 436 12.46 -9.15 17.56
CA ASN A 436 12.86 -8.21 16.50
C ASN A 436 13.85 -8.91 15.56
N GLY A 437 13.63 -8.79 14.25
CA GLY A 437 14.58 -9.26 13.23
C GLY A 437 14.55 -10.76 12.91
N LEU A 438 13.55 -11.51 13.36
CA LEU A 438 13.35 -12.90 12.91
C LEU A 438 12.70 -12.91 11.53
N CYS A 439 13.44 -13.34 10.50
CA CYS A 439 12.91 -13.52 9.15
C CYS A 439 12.14 -14.84 9.08
N ILE A 440 10.81 -14.79 9.06
CA ILE A 440 10.02 -15.97 8.66
C ILE A 440 9.97 -15.92 7.14
N ASN A 441 10.42 -16.99 6.48
CA ASN A 441 10.32 -17.11 5.03
C ASN A 441 8.92 -16.66 4.58
N SER A 442 8.88 -15.80 3.57
CA SER A 442 7.67 -15.20 3.00
C SER A 442 6.82 -16.23 2.26
N GLY A 443 6.46 -17.34 2.90
CA GLY A 443 5.43 -18.27 2.46
C GLY A 443 4.08 -17.72 2.90
N GLY A 444 3.24 -17.35 1.95
CA GLY A 444 1.83 -17.04 2.16
C GLY A 444 0.93 -18.12 1.59
#